data_AF-A0A084U4R1-F1
#
_entry.id   AF-A0A084U4R1-F1
#
_cell.length_a   1.000
_cell.length_b   1.000
_cell.length_c   1.000
_cell.angle_alpha   90.00
_cell.angle_beta   90.00
_cell.angle_gamma   90.00
#
_symmetry.space_group_name_H-M   'P 1'
#
loop_
_entity.id
_entity.type
_entity.pdbx_description
1 polymer ?
#
loop_
_entity_poly.entity_id
_entity_poly.type
_entity_poly.pdbx_seq_one_letter_code
_entity_poly.pdbx_strand_id
1 'polypeptide(L)'
;MKKAFILNKQFSGEWLDNDNNIAHEIIDFLLTDNDEHYVYNLPYGFCNEKIWVNGTDESLRNNKQKYIAKYLLLCDKFTNKKLNIEYVIELEKKIHSYSQRKRKFEIENNKQMAKEIIIKNNIKYNDRYLYELFHQSDECQSYVTFKALRMYKRAFEIKDFEIELSEYNFQRNRGYLYEDKHPEDYKKIELKIEECIKNGKLELFKPINIKSLQKQEKIEIKKTFIDLCMFNYNEQVFTNILYTILSYKNVFNLFLEEFYDKDLNYNELNFILKKEHKIKGGRIDIYASNNNKKIGIVIENKIISGLNGINDKNYSQLDTYYKWNKENHCIPLSFLFVPNYKENEIKSQMNKQMKEKYKI
;
A
#
# COMPACT_ATOMS: atom_id res chain seq x y z
N MET A 1 11.09 -28.83 15.46
CA MET A 1 10.33 -28.47 14.24
C MET A 1 11.22 -27.63 13.36
N LYS A 2 11.08 -27.72 12.04
CA LYS A 2 11.84 -26.87 11.10
C LYS A 2 11.25 -25.45 11.09
N LYS A 3 11.97 -24.47 10.56
CA LYS A 3 11.46 -23.09 10.49
C LYS A 3 10.77 -22.77 9.16
N ALA A 4 9.94 -21.73 9.15
CA ALA A 4 9.37 -21.17 7.94
C ALA A 4 9.16 -19.65 8.04
N PHE A 5 9.21 -18.96 6.90
CA PHE A 5 8.68 -17.60 6.76
C PHE A 5 7.32 -17.64 6.07
N ILE A 6 6.40 -16.79 6.53
CA ILE A 6 5.15 -16.49 5.83
C ILE A 6 5.40 -15.24 4.98
N LEU A 7 5.08 -15.29 3.69
CA LEU A 7 5.28 -14.19 2.75
C LEU A 7 3.92 -13.72 2.25
N ASN A 8 3.58 -12.45 2.41
CA ASN A 8 2.35 -11.87 1.87
C ASN A 8 2.68 -10.69 0.98
N LYS A 9 1.94 -10.56 -0.13
CA LYS A 9 1.98 -9.33 -0.91
C LYS A 9 1.15 -8.26 -0.20
N GLN A 10 1.77 -7.12 0.06
CA GLN A 10 1.09 -5.98 0.66
C GLN A 10 -0.09 -5.54 -0.23
N PHE A 11 -1.24 -5.25 0.39
CA PHE A 11 -2.42 -4.69 -0.29
C PHE A 11 -2.96 -5.53 -1.46
N SER A 12 -2.78 -6.85 -1.38
CA SER A 12 -3.33 -7.79 -2.37
C SER A 12 -4.64 -8.44 -1.93
N GLY A 13 -5.25 -7.91 -0.87
CA GLY A 13 -6.65 -8.18 -0.53
C GLY A 13 -7.59 -7.59 -1.58
N GLU A 14 -8.80 -8.13 -1.65
CA GLU A 14 -9.84 -7.59 -2.52
C GLU A 14 -10.31 -6.24 -1.97
N TRP A 15 -10.48 -5.26 -2.88
CA TRP A 15 -11.17 -4.02 -2.55
C TRP A 15 -12.61 -4.37 -2.16
N LEU A 16 -13.04 -3.94 -0.99
CA LEU A 16 -14.42 -4.16 -0.54
C LEU A 16 -15.28 -3.06 -1.17
N ASP A 17 -15.84 -3.34 -2.35
CA ASP A 17 -16.65 -2.38 -3.13
C ASP A 17 -17.76 -1.74 -2.29
N ASN A 18 -18.38 -2.50 -1.39
CA ASN A 18 -19.48 -2.02 -0.55
C ASN A 18 -19.01 -1.18 0.65
N ASP A 19 -17.75 -1.35 1.08
CA ASP A 19 -17.17 -0.65 2.22
C ASP A 19 -16.20 0.47 1.78
N ASN A 20 -15.96 0.62 0.46
CA ASN A 20 -14.98 1.53 -0.13
C ASN A 20 -13.62 1.50 0.56
N ASN A 21 -13.17 0.31 0.93
CA ASN A 21 -11.98 0.15 1.76
C ASN A 21 -11.27 -1.17 1.48
N ILE A 22 -10.03 -1.28 1.94
CA ILE A 22 -9.28 -2.51 1.99
C ILE A 22 -9.15 -2.90 3.48
N ALA A 23 -9.71 -4.04 3.86
CA ALA A 23 -9.96 -4.37 5.26
C ALA A 23 -8.69 -4.70 6.07
N HIS A 24 -7.66 -5.26 5.44
CA HIS A 24 -6.47 -5.71 6.16
C HIS A 24 -5.53 -4.56 6.54
N GLU A 25 -5.66 -3.37 5.96
CA GLU A 25 -4.87 -2.17 6.24
C GLU A 25 -5.12 -1.68 7.65
N ILE A 26 -6.39 -1.66 8.05
CA ILE A 26 -6.79 -1.33 9.43
C ILE A 26 -6.14 -2.30 10.40
N ILE A 27 -6.05 -3.56 10.03
CA ILE A 27 -5.63 -4.63 10.92
C ILE A 27 -4.12 -4.65 11.02
N ASP A 28 -3.43 -4.70 9.88
CA ASP A 28 -1.98 -4.86 9.80
C ASP A 28 -1.22 -3.64 10.34
N PHE A 29 -1.83 -2.45 10.39
CA PHE A 29 -1.10 -1.21 10.70
C PHE A 29 -1.62 -0.39 11.90
N LEU A 30 -2.79 -0.73 12.48
CA LEU A 30 -3.33 -0.02 13.64
C LEU A 30 -3.32 -0.92 14.89
N LEU A 31 -3.28 -0.27 16.05
CA LEU A 31 -3.56 -0.93 17.32
C LEU A 31 -5.07 -1.00 17.53
N THR A 32 -5.50 -2.12 18.09
CA THR A 32 -6.84 -2.23 18.66
C THR A 32 -6.97 -1.37 19.91
N ASP A 33 -8.21 -1.17 20.37
CA ASP A 33 -8.52 -0.37 21.55
C ASP A 33 -7.90 -0.87 22.86
N ASN A 34 -7.46 -2.14 22.89
CA ASN A 34 -6.72 -2.74 24.01
C ASN A 34 -5.19 -2.69 23.79
N ASP A 35 -4.70 -1.85 22.89
CA ASP A 35 -3.28 -1.63 22.57
C ASP A 35 -2.54 -2.87 22.05
N GLU A 36 -3.29 -3.81 21.45
CA GLU A 36 -2.74 -5.01 20.85
C GLU A 36 -2.59 -4.85 19.33
N HIS A 37 -1.60 -5.54 18.75
CA HIS A 37 -1.37 -5.54 17.31
C HIS A 37 -1.77 -6.88 16.71
N TYR A 38 -2.61 -6.84 15.69
CA TYR A 38 -3.12 -8.02 15.00
C TYR A 38 -2.75 -7.95 13.53
N VAL A 39 -2.63 -9.11 12.87
CA VAL A 39 -2.26 -9.14 11.45
C VAL A 39 -3.04 -10.20 10.68
N TYR A 40 -3.27 -9.91 9.41
CA TYR A 40 -4.04 -10.72 8.48
C TYR A 40 -3.15 -11.54 7.56
N ASN A 41 -3.49 -12.81 7.37
CA ASN A 41 -2.82 -13.65 6.39
C ASN A 41 -3.62 -13.80 5.10
N LEU A 42 -3.09 -13.28 4.00
CA LEU A 42 -3.79 -13.23 2.73
C LEU A 42 -3.86 -14.60 2.01
N PRO A 43 -4.91 -14.88 1.23
CA PRO A 43 -6.27 -14.38 1.40
C PRO A 43 -7.02 -15.15 2.51
N TYR A 44 -8.11 -14.55 2.97
CA TYR A 44 -9.12 -15.14 3.86
C TYR A 44 -8.62 -15.59 5.22
N GLY A 45 -7.54 -14.99 5.70
CA GLY A 45 -6.92 -15.33 6.98
C GLY A 45 -6.32 -16.74 7.00
N PHE A 46 -6.15 -17.37 5.84
CA PHE A 46 -5.75 -18.76 5.76
C PHE A 46 -4.28 -18.92 6.18
N CYS A 47 -4.03 -19.74 7.20
CA CYS A 47 -2.71 -20.22 7.55
C CYS A 47 -2.59 -21.71 7.22
N ASN A 48 -1.52 -22.11 6.53
CA ASN A 48 -1.26 -23.50 6.21
C ASN A 48 -1.22 -24.36 7.49
N GLU A 49 -1.90 -25.51 7.49
CA GLU A 49 -1.99 -26.43 8.62
C GLU A 49 -0.63 -26.96 9.10
N LYS A 50 0.41 -26.85 8.27
CA LYS A 50 1.78 -27.23 8.62
C LYS A 50 2.52 -26.20 9.48
N ILE A 51 1.96 -25.00 9.63
CA ILE A 51 2.58 -23.88 10.34
C ILE A 51 2.05 -23.80 11.77
N TRP A 52 3.00 -23.77 12.70
CA TRP A 52 2.84 -23.40 14.09
C TRP A 52 3.46 -22.02 14.34
N VAL A 53 2.89 -21.27 15.27
CA VAL A 53 3.47 -20.03 15.80
C VAL A 53 3.62 -20.26 17.29
N ASN A 54 4.80 -19.97 17.85
CA ASN A 54 5.01 -20.06 19.30
C ASN A 54 3.99 -19.17 20.03
N GLY A 55 3.61 -19.49 21.26
CA GLY A 55 2.57 -18.75 22.00
C GLY A 55 1.12 -19.05 21.59
N THR A 56 0.92 -19.87 20.55
CA THR A 56 -0.40 -20.41 20.21
C THR A 56 -0.86 -21.40 21.27
N ASP A 57 -2.16 -21.42 21.56
CA ASP A 57 -2.78 -22.37 22.49
C ASP A 57 -2.47 -23.81 22.05
N GLU A 58 -1.82 -24.60 22.93
CA GLU A 58 -1.41 -25.98 22.65
C GLU A 58 -2.62 -26.88 22.37
N SER A 59 -3.83 -26.53 22.80
CA SER A 59 -5.06 -27.26 22.43
C SER A 59 -5.38 -27.17 20.92
N LEU A 60 -4.83 -26.17 20.22
CA LEU A 60 -4.94 -26.01 18.75
C LEU A 60 -3.82 -26.75 18.00
N ARG A 61 -2.94 -27.45 18.71
CA ARG A 61 -1.83 -28.19 18.12
C ARG A 61 -2.34 -29.40 17.37
N ASN A 62 -1.78 -29.66 16.19
CA ASN A 62 -2.12 -30.82 15.38
C ASN A 62 -0.85 -31.52 14.86
N ASN A 63 -0.98 -32.81 14.52
CA ASN A 63 0.12 -33.64 14.03
C ASN A 63 0.66 -33.22 12.65
N LYS A 64 -0.04 -32.34 11.93
CA LYS A 64 0.38 -31.83 10.62
C LYS A 64 1.34 -30.65 10.73
N GLN A 65 1.40 -29.99 11.88
CA GLN A 65 2.30 -28.87 12.15
C GLN A 65 3.75 -29.36 12.19
N LYS A 66 4.51 -29.02 11.16
CA LYS A 66 5.92 -29.42 10.97
C LYS A 66 6.89 -28.24 11.07
N TYR A 67 6.37 -27.03 10.87
CA TYR A 67 7.17 -25.81 10.77
C TYR A 67 6.76 -24.77 11.80
N ILE A 68 7.73 -24.03 12.32
CA ILE A 68 7.51 -22.86 13.18
C ILE A 68 7.72 -21.61 12.36
N ALA A 69 6.71 -20.73 12.30
CA ALA A 69 6.83 -19.41 11.72
C ALA A 69 7.03 -18.38 12.84
N LYS A 70 8.19 -17.71 12.81
CA LYS A 70 8.49 -16.57 13.69
C LYS A 70 8.02 -15.25 13.07
N TYR A 71 8.11 -15.13 11.75
CA TYR A 71 7.83 -13.88 11.04
C TYR A 71 6.82 -14.06 9.91
N LEU A 72 6.00 -13.02 9.74
CA LEU A 72 5.25 -12.74 8.52
C LEU A 72 5.90 -11.54 7.84
N LEU A 73 6.24 -11.68 6.57
CA LEU A 73 6.88 -10.65 5.77
C LEU A 73 5.85 -10.06 4.80
N LEU A 74 5.67 -8.74 4.85
CA LEU A 74 4.91 -8.02 3.83
C LEU A 74 5.86 -7.57 2.74
N CYS A 75 5.61 -8.05 1.53
CA CYS A 75 6.44 -7.86 0.35
C CYS A 75 5.66 -7.05 -0.69
N ASP A 76 6.35 -6.23 -1.48
CA ASP A 76 5.71 -5.49 -2.57
C ASP A 76 5.59 -6.36 -3.84
N LYS A 77 6.68 -6.48 -4.59
CA LYS A 77 6.72 -7.21 -5.87
C LYS A 77 7.88 -8.19 -5.93
N PHE A 78 7.63 -9.33 -6.57
CA PHE A 78 8.68 -10.23 -7.03
C PHE A 78 8.96 -9.96 -8.51
N THR A 79 10.14 -9.46 -8.84
CA THR A 79 10.55 -9.20 -10.23
C THR A 79 11.96 -9.71 -10.42
N ASN A 80 12.25 -10.43 -11.51
CA ASN A 80 13.60 -10.91 -11.82
C ASN A 80 14.28 -11.63 -10.64
N LYS A 81 13.54 -12.53 -9.96
CA LYS A 81 13.98 -13.27 -8.77
C LYS A 81 14.26 -12.43 -7.51
N LYS A 82 13.99 -11.13 -7.55
CA LYS A 82 14.18 -10.22 -6.43
C LYS A 82 12.88 -10.03 -5.66
N LEU A 83 12.94 -10.28 -4.36
CA LEU A 83 11.87 -10.04 -3.41
C LEU A 83 12.20 -8.78 -2.61
N ASN A 84 11.33 -7.78 -2.69
CA ASN A 84 11.42 -6.60 -1.83
C ASN A 84 10.51 -6.80 -0.62
N ILE A 85 11.07 -6.73 0.60
CA ILE A 85 10.32 -6.83 1.85
C ILE A 85 10.16 -5.42 2.44
N GLU A 86 8.94 -5.00 2.71
CA GLU A 86 8.63 -3.68 3.27
C GLU A 86 8.49 -3.73 4.79
N TYR A 87 7.88 -4.82 5.29
CA TYR A 87 7.65 -5.02 6.71
C TYR A 87 8.01 -6.42 7.17
N VAL A 88 8.60 -6.49 8.36
CA VAL A 88 8.90 -7.74 9.08
C VAL A 88 8.07 -7.76 10.35
N ILE A 89 7.08 -8.64 10.40
CA ILE A 89 6.16 -8.76 11.54
C ILE A 89 6.57 -9.96 12.36
N GLU A 90 6.98 -9.73 13.61
CA GLU A 90 7.24 -10.81 14.57
C GLU A 90 5.93 -11.28 15.17
N LEU A 91 5.64 -12.57 15.01
CA LEU A 91 4.37 -13.16 15.43
C LEU A 91 4.43 -13.59 16.90
N GLU A 92 3.43 -13.19 17.69
CA GLU A 92 3.29 -13.59 19.09
C GLU A 92 2.50 -14.89 19.23
N LYS A 93 1.41 -15.05 18.46
CA LYS A 93 0.59 -16.26 18.44
C LYS A 93 -0.32 -16.31 17.22
N LYS A 94 -0.72 -17.52 16.83
CA LYS A 94 -1.78 -17.76 15.85
C LYS A 94 -3.11 -17.86 16.58
N ILE A 95 -4.07 -17.00 16.23
CA ILE A 95 -5.33 -16.91 16.99
C ILE A 95 -6.40 -17.90 16.49
N HIS A 96 -6.24 -18.46 15.30
CA HIS A 96 -7.08 -19.55 14.78
C HIS A 96 -6.41 -20.35 13.66
N SER A 97 -6.97 -21.53 13.34
CA SER A 97 -6.49 -22.40 12.25
C SER A 97 -7.50 -22.57 11.10
N TYR A 98 -8.66 -21.92 11.16
CA TYR A 98 -9.72 -22.11 10.16
C TYR A 98 -9.33 -21.57 8.78
N SER A 99 -9.87 -22.23 7.76
CA SER A 99 -9.68 -21.96 6.35
C SER A 99 -11.03 -21.69 5.74
N GLN A 100 -11.26 -20.50 5.20
CA GLN A 100 -12.48 -20.24 4.44
C GLN A 100 -12.35 -20.89 3.05
N ARG A 101 -12.91 -22.09 2.88
CA ARG A 101 -13.06 -22.75 1.57
C ARG A 101 -14.50 -22.64 1.08
N LYS A 102 -14.64 -22.63 -0.25
CA LYS A 102 -15.76 -22.17 -1.10
C LYS A 102 -17.16 -22.79 -0.89
N ARG A 103 -17.46 -23.54 0.18
CA ARG A 103 -18.79 -24.15 0.37
C ARG A 103 -19.68 -23.26 1.23
N LYS A 104 -20.87 -22.91 0.72
CA LYS A 104 -21.82 -21.95 1.34
C LYS A 104 -22.09 -22.21 2.84
N PHE A 105 -22.24 -23.48 3.25
CA PHE A 105 -22.48 -23.85 4.65
C PHE A 105 -21.22 -23.73 5.55
N GLU A 106 -20.02 -23.97 5.00
CA GLU A 106 -18.76 -23.76 5.72
C GLU A 106 -18.48 -22.28 5.93
N ILE A 107 -18.96 -21.41 5.03
CA ILE A 107 -18.80 -19.96 5.13
C ILE A 107 -19.53 -19.40 6.36
N GLU A 108 -20.75 -19.84 6.63
CA GLU A 108 -21.56 -19.30 7.74
C GLU A 108 -21.03 -19.71 9.12
N ASN A 109 -20.63 -20.97 9.28
CA ASN A 109 -19.94 -21.41 10.50
C ASN A 109 -18.60 -20.68 10.68
N ASN A 110 -17.81 -20.50 9.61
CA ASN A 110 -16.56 -19.77 9.70
C ASN A 110 -16.76 -18.28 10.07
N LYS A 111 -17.84 -17.65 9.59
CA LYS A 111 -18.22 -16.27 9.97
C LYS A 111 -18.50 -16.19 11.47
N GLN A 112 -19.28 -17.11 12.03
CA GLN A 112 -19.61 -17.13 13.45
C GLN A 112 -18.35 -17.33 14.31
N MET A 113 -17.49 -18.27 13.93
CA MET A 113 -16.22 -18.51 14.63
C MET A 113 -15.29 -17.29 14.56
N ALA A 114 -15.23 -16.59 13.43
CA ALA A 114 -14.46 -15.35 13.30
C ALA A 114 -14.95 -14.27 14.28
N LYS A 115 -16.27 -14.11 14.42
CA LYS A 115 -16.87 -13.19 15.40
C LYS A 115 -16.50 -13.58 16.82
N GLU A 116 -16.59 -14.87 17.17
CA GLU A 116 -16.22 -15.37 18.50
C GLU A 116 -14.75 -15.12 18.82
N ILE A 117 -13.85 -15.31 17.85
CA ILE A 117 -12.43 -14.99 18.01
C ILE A 117 -12.23 -13.49 18.26
N ILE A 118 -12.90 -12.63 17.49
CA ILE A 118 -12.84 -11.16 17.63
C ILE A 118 -13.35 -10.74 19.02
N ILE A 119 -14.48 -11.29 19.46
CA ILE A 119 -15.07 -10.99 20.77
C ILE A 119 -14.17 -11.49 21.90
N LYS A 120 -13.71 -12.74 21.85
CA LYS A 120 -12.83 -13.36 22.85
C LYS A 120 -11.54 -12.58 23.04
N ASN A 121 -10.98 -12.03 21.97
CA ASN A 121 -9.75 -11.25 22.00
C ASN A 121 -10.00 -9.74 22.17
N ASN A 122 -11.26 -9.31 22.31
CA ASN A 122 -11.66 -7.90 22.40
C ASN A 122 -11.06 -7.01 21.28
N ILE A 123 -11.08 -7.52 20.04
CA ILE A 123 -10.52 -6.82 18.88
C ILE A 123 -11.49 -5.73 18.44
N LYS A 124 -11.29 -4.54 18.98
CA LYS A 124 -12.09 -3.33 18.70
C LYS A 124 -11.22 -2.23 18.12
N TYR A 125 -11.83 -1.41 17.29
CA TYR A 125 -11.27 -0.15 16.85
C TYR A 125 -12.35 0.92 17.02
N ASN A 126 -12.05 1.93 17.83
CA ASN A 126 -12.98 3.02 18.11
C ASN A 126 -14.33 2.52 18.68
N ASP A 127 -14.25 1.70 19.73
CA ASP A 127 -15.38 1.09 20.47
C ASP A 127 -16.25 0.12 19.67
N ARG A 128 -15.95 -0.11 18.39
CA ARG A 128 -16.62 -1.09 17.55
C ARG A 128 -15.76 -2.33 17.38
N TYR A 129 -16.37 -3.50 17.50
CA TYR A 129 -15.69 -4.74 17.13
C TYR A 129 -15.33 -4.72 15.66
N LEU A 130 -14.23 -5.39 15.31
CA LEU A 130 -13.75 -5.45 13.94
C LEU A 130 -14.84 -5.93 12.95
N TYR A 131 -15.70 -6.88 13.33
CA TYR A 131 -16.78 -7.36 12.47
C TYR A 131 -17.93 -6.34 12.29
N GLU A 132 -18.00 -5.30 13.11
CA GLU A 132 -19.00 -4.22 13.02
C GLU A 132 -18.52 -3.07 12.13
N LEU A 133 -17.23 -3.05 11.78
CA LEU A 133 -16.63 -2.01 10.93
C LEU A 133 -16.90 -2.23 9.44
N PHE A 134 -17.32 -3.43 9.05
CA PHE A 134 -17.59 -3.81 7.67
C PHE A 134 -19.09 -4.10 7.51
N HIS A 135 -19.73 -3.54 6.48
CA HIS A 135 -21.18 -3.68 6.29
C HIS A 135 -21.59 -5.13 5.97
N GLN A 136 -22.87 -5.43 6.19
CA GLN A 136 -23.49 -6.76 6.16
C GLN A 136 -23.46 -7.49 4.80
N SER A 137 -22.75 -7.00 3.78
CA SER A 137 -22.62 -7.72 2.51
C SER A 137 -21.63 -8.88 2.66
N ASP A 138 -22.17 -10.00 3.13
CA ASP A 138 -21.83 -11.40 2.88
C ASP A 138 -20.39 -11.95 2.95
N GLU A 139 -19.37 -11.15 3.23
CA GLU A 139 -17.97 -11.62 3.20
C GLU A 139 -17.16 -11.19 4.42
N CYS A 140 -17.73 -11.24 5.62
CA CYS A 140 -16.97 -11.20 6.89
C CYS A 140 -16.03 -12.41 6.99
N GLN A 141 -14.97 -12.35 6.20
CA GLN A 141 -13.84 -13.25 6.21
C GLN A 141 -13.07 -12.97 7.50
N SER A 142 -12.41 -13.98 8.05
CA SER A 142 -11.63 -13.84 9.29
C SER A 142 -10.46 -12.89 9.02
N TYR A 143 -10.67 -11.58 9.18
CA TYR A 143 -9.70 -10.55 8.80
C TYR A 143 -8.50 -10.50 9.76
N VAL A 144 -8.40 -11.40 10.74
CA VAL A 144 -7.26 -11.49 11.64
C VAL A 144 -6.79 -12.93 11.74
N THR A 145 -5.49 -13.17 11.59
CA THR A 145 -4.89 -14.51 11.64
C THR A 145 -3.91 -14.68 12.79
N PHE A 146 -3.12 -13.65 13.08
CA PHE A 146 -2.11 -13.67 14.11
C PHE A 146 -2.22 -12.45 15.01
N LYS A 147 -1.77 -12.61 16.25
CA LYS A 147 -1.35 -11.50 17.10
C LYS A 147 0.13 -11.25 16.83
N ALA A 148 0.50 -10.01 16.59
CA ALA A 148 1.88 -9.58 16.38
C ALA A 148 2.49 -9.10 17.70
N LEU A 149 3.74 -9.49 17.94
CA LEU A 149 4.51 -8.98 19.07
C LEU A 149 5.01 -7.56 18.78
N ARG A 150 5.47 -7.34 17.54
CA ARG A 150 5.95 -6.06 17.01
C ARG A 150 6.13 -6.15 15.51
N MET A 151 6.21 -4.98 14.88
CA MET A 151 6.44 -4.84 13.45
C MET A 151 7.66 -3.97 13.22
N TYR A 152 8.48 -4.35 12.25
CA TYR A 152 9.55 -3.51 11.73
C TYR A 152 9.18 -3.05 10.33
N LYS A 153 9.50 -1.81 10.03
CA LYS A 153 9.33 -1.19 8.73
C LYS A 153 10.69 -0.86 8.15
N ARG A 154 10.85 -1.05 6.84
CA ARG A 154 12.03 -0.60 6.11
C ARG A 154 12.16 0.93 6.18
N ALA A 155 13.34 1.42 6.55
CA ALA A 155 13.65 2.85 6.52
C ALA A 155 13.51 3.40 5.09
N PHE A 156 12.85 4.56 4.95
CA PHE A 156 12.45 5.11 3.66
C PHE A 156 13.62 5.39 2.69
N GLU A 157 14.80 5.70 3.24
CA GLU A 157 15.98 6.08 2.46
C GLU A 157 16.72 4.87 1.84
N ILE A 158 16.28 3.64 2.12
CA ILE A 158 17.02 2.43 1.79
C ILE A 158 16.28 1.61 0.72
N LYS A 159 16.78 1.67 -0.52
CA LYS A 159 16.33 0.78 -1.62
C LYS A 159 16.83 -0.68 -1.48
N ASP A 160 17.72 -0.96 -0.51
CA ASP A 160 18.53 -2.20 -0.43
C ASP A 160 17.95 -3.35 0.41
N PHE A 161 16.65 -3.35 0.73
CA PHE A 161 15.98 -4.52 1.31
C PHE A 161 15.35 -5.43 0.23
N GLU A 162 16.03 -5.47 -0.91
CA GLU A 162 15.78 -6.39 -2.00
C GLU A 162 16.66 -7.63 -1.80
N ILE A 163 16.04 -8.82 -1.88
CA ILE A 163 16.72 -10.11 -1.69
C ILE A 163 16.53 -10.94 -2.96
N GLU A 164 17.65 -11.36 -3.56
CA GLU A 164 17.61 -12.27 -4.70
C GLU A 164 17.43 -13.72 -4.23
N LEU A 165 16.31 -14.32 -4.63
CA LEU A 165 15.94 -15.69 -4.33
C LEU A 165 16.40 -16.62 -5.46
N SER A 166 17.14 -17.65 -5.09
CA SER A 166 17.71 -18.63 -6.00
C SER A 166 16.73 -19.76 -6.35
N GLU A 167 15.96 -20.20 -5.35
CA GLU A 167 15.18 -21.44 -5.36
C GLU A 167 13.68 -21.16 -5.26
N TYR A 168 13.30 -20.20 -4.43
CA TYR A 168 11.92 -19.88 -4.13
C TYR A 168 11.33 -18.92 -5.15
N ASN A 169 10.19 -19.30 -5.72
CA ASN A 169 9.50 -18.52 -6.73
C ASN A 169 8.20 -17.94 -6.16
N PHE A 170 8.23 -16.68 -5.75
CA PHE A 170 7.07 -15.97 -5.19
C PHE A 170 6.17 -15.45 -6.32
N GLN A 171 5.20 -16.25 -6.76
CA GLN A 171 4.35 -15.91 -7.94
C GLN A 171 2.96 -15.34 -7.62
N ARG A 172 2.54 -15.31 -6.35
CA ARG A 172 1.16 -14.97 -5.96
C ARG A 172 1.14 -14.03 -4.77
N ASN A 173 -0.06 -13.80 -4.23
CA ASN A 173 -0.31 -12.93 -3.09
C ASN A 173 0.20 -13.50 -1.75
N ARG A 174 0.51 -14.81 -1.69
CA ARG A 174 1.02 -15.49 -0.49
C ARG A 174 2.04 -16.58 -0.84
N GLY A 175 3.02 -16.76 0.04
CA GLY A 175 4.05 -17.77 0.01
C GLY A 175 4.40 -18.33 1.38
N TYR A 176 5.01 -19.50 1.40
CA TYR A 176 5.62 -20.11 2.58
C TYR A 176 7.02 -20.57 2.18
N LEU A 177 8.04 -19.98 2.79
CA LEU A 177 9.44 -20.35 2.57
C LEU A 177 9.86 -21.29 3.69
N TYR A 178 10.01 -22.58 3.39
CA TYR A 178 10.38 -23.60 4.37
C TYR A 178 11.89 -23.81 4.39
N GLU A 179 12.48 -23.82 5.59
CA GLU A 179 13.93 -23.97 5.81
C GLU A 179 14.53 -25.23 5.17
N ASP A 180 13.81 -26.35 5.18
CA ASP A 180 14.27 -27.63 4.65
C ASP A 180 14.12 -27.75 3.12
N LYS A 181 13.24 -26.95 2.51
CA LYS A 181 12.99 -26.97 1.06
C LYS A 181 13.74 -25.88 0.31
N HIS A 182 14.01 -24.77 1.00
CA HIS A 182 14.66 -23.60 0.44
C HIS A 182 15.78 -23.09 1.38
N PRO A 183 16.78 -23.93 1.73
CA PRO A 183 17.73 -23.63 2.79
C PRO A 183 18.55 -22.36 2.52
N GLU A 184 19.00 -22.18 1.28
CA GLU A 184 19.81 -21.02 0.90
C GLU A 184 19.01 -19.73 0.95
N ASP A 185 17.81 -19.73 0.38
CA ASP A 185 16.92 -18.55 0.39
C ASP A 185 16.42 -18.22 1.80
N TYR A 186 16.16 -19.25 2.62
CA TYR A 186 15.79 -19.08 4.03
C TYR A 186 16.90 -18.37 4.80
N LYS A 187 18.13 -18.88 4.68
CA LYS A 187 19.30 -18.31 5.35
C LYS A 187 19.59 -16.89 4.89
N LYS A 188 19.45 -16.59 3.58
CA LYS A 188 19.59 -15.23 3.04
C LYS A 188 18.60 -14.26 3.68
N ILE A 189 17.32 -14.64 3.77
CA ILE A 189 16.29 -13.81 4.39
C ILE A 189 16.56 -13.62 5.89
N GLU A 190 16.88 -14.70 6.62
CA GLU A 190 17.15 -14.65 8.06
C GLU A 190 18.32 -13.70 8.37
N LEU A 191 19.46 -13.87 7.69
CA LEU A 191 20.64 -13.01 7.86
C LEU A 191 20.35 -11.55 7.51
N LYS A 192 19.60 -11.29 6.44
CA LYS A 192 19.29 -9.93 5.99
C LYS A 192 18.39 -9.20 7.00
N ILE A 193 17.39 -9.90 7.57
CA ILE A 193 16.54 -9.35 8.63
C ILE A 193 17.38 -8.99 9.85
N GLU A 194 18.23 -9.90 10.33
CA GLU A 194 19.07 -9.67 11.50
C GLU A 194 20.05 -8.51 11.29
N GLU A 195 20.72 -8.47 10.13
CA GLU A 195 21.63 -7.39 9.74
C GLU A 195 20.91 -6.04 9.72
N CYS A 196 19.72 -5.98 9.11
CA CYS A 196 19.01 -4.72 8.94
C CYS A 196 18.37 -4.22 10.24
N ILE A 197 17.94 -5.11 11.14
CA ILE A 197 17.54 -4.71 12.50
C ILE A 197 18.76 -4.16 13.26
N LYS A 198 19.90 -4.86 13.22
CA LYS A 198 21.12 -4.45 13.94
C LYS A 198 21.66 -3.09 13.46
N ASN A 199 21.59 -2.85 12.16
CA ASN A 199 22.12 -1.63 11.54
C ASN A 199 21.08 -0.50 11.45
N GLY A 200 19.90 -0.65 12.07
CA GLY A 200 18.84 0.38 12.08
C GLY A 200 18.15 0.61 10.73
N LYS A 201 18.33 -0.30 9.74
CA LYS A 201 17.68 -0.23 8.43
C LYS A 201 16.22 -0.73 8.47
N LEU A 202 15.91 -1.58 9.44
CA LEU A 202 14.56 -1.97 9.83
C LEU A 202 14.22 -1.27 11.15
N GLU A 203 13.39 -0.25 11.07
CA GLU A 203 12.97 0.55 12.21
C GLU A 203 11.74 -0.07 12.87
N LEU A 204 11.64 0.03 14.19
CA LEU A 204 10.44 -0.40 14.91
C LEU A 204 9.25 0.45 14.48
N PHE A 205 8.27 -0.18 13.85
CA PHE A 205 7.01 0.46 13.49
C PHE A 205 6.22 0.77 14.75
N LYS A 206 5.72 2.00 14.85
CA LYS A 206 4.88 2.45 15.96
C LYS A 206 3.43 2.52 15.46
N PRO A 207 2.66 1.42 15.58
CA PRO A 207 1.25 1.43 15.18
C PRO A 207 0.48 2.43 16.04
N ILE A 208 -0.59 2.97 15.47
CA ILE A 208 -1.40 4.01 16.10
C ILE A 208 -2.70 3.39 16.62
N ASN A 209 -3.10 3.76 17.84
CA ASN A 209 -4.42 3.47 18.39
C ASN A 209 -5.39 4.60 18.00
N ILE A 210 -6.56 4.27 17.43
CA ILE A 210 -7.54 5.27 16.98
C ILE A 210 -8.09 6.12 18.15
N LYS A 211 -8.29 5.53 19.33
CA LYS A 211 -8.78 6.28 20.51
C LYS A 211 -7.77 7.31 21.00
N SER A 212 -6.47 7.04 20.83
CA SER A 212 -5.45 8.02 21.23
C SER A 212 -5.45 9.25 20.31
N LEU A 213 -5.86 9.10 19.04
CA LEU A 213 -6.07 10.22 18.12
C LEU A 213 -7.25 11.11 18.55
N GLN A 214 -8.31 10.54 19.11
CA GLN A 214 -9.49 11.30 19.54
C GLN A 214 -9.28 12.08 20.84
N LYS A 215 -8.52 11.51 21.80
CA LYS A 215 -8.24 12.15 23.10
C LYS A 215 -7.26 13.31 23.01
N GLN A 216 -6.48 13.41 21.94
CA GLN A 216 -5.66 14.58 21.69
C GLN A 216 -6.55 15.67 21.08
N GLU A 217 -7.23 16.45 21.93
CA GLU A 217 -8.10 17.60 21.57
C GLU A 217 -7.44 18.70 20.72
N LYS A 218 -6.18 18.52 20.28
CA LYS A 218 -5.42 19.44 19.43
C LYS A 218 -4.51 18.73 18.44
N ILE A 219 -4.94 17.63 17.84
CA ILE A 219 -4.32 17.22 16.57
C ILE A 219 -4.99 18.04 15.46
N GLU A 220 -4.47 19.24 15.23
CA GLU A 220 -4.60 19.97 13.97
C GLU A 220 -3.77 19.26 12.88
N ILE A 221 -3.88 17.94 12.77
CA ILE A 221 -3.27 17.15 11.71
C ILE A 221 -4.42 16.46 11.01
N LYS A 222 -4.81 17.00 9.86
CA LYS A 222 -5.58 16.31 8.84
C LYS A 222 -4.75 15.12 8.33
N LYS A 223 -4.53 14.10 9.15
CA LYS A 223 -3.92 12.83 8.71
C LYS A 223 -4.95 12.14 7.84
N THR A 224 -4.65 12.04 6.55
CA THR A 224 -5.44 11.29 5.58
C THR A 224 -5.24 9.79 5.80
N PHE A 225 -6.10 8.95 5.21
CA PHE A 225 -5.89 7.50 5.17
C PHE A 225 -4.50 7.13 4.63
N ILE A 226 -4.00 7.90 3.65
CA ILE A 226 -2.66 7.74 3.08
C ILE A 226 -1.57 7.98 4.15
N ASP A 227 -1.76 8.95 5.05
CA ASP A 227 -0.84 9.21 6.16
C ASP A 227 -0.86 8.08 7.19
N LEU A 228 -2.04 7.50 7.46
CA LEU A 228 -2.19 6.36 8.37
C LEU A 228 -1.50 5.10 7.84
N CYS A 229 -1.64 4.82 6.54
CA CYS A 229 -0.91 3.72 5.90
C CYS A 229 0.56 4.06 5.61
N MET A 230 1.00 5.29 5.92
CA MET A 230 2.33 5.83 5.59
C MET A 230 2.71 5.66 4.11
N PHE A 231 1.77 5.92 3.20
CA PHE A 231 2.02 6.00 1.74
C PHE A 231 2.07 7.45 1.24
N ASN A 232 2.14 8.40 2.17
CA ASN A 232 2.22 9.83 1.88
C ASN A 232 3.48 10.24 1.13
N TYR A 233 4.35 9.28 0.83
CA TYR A 233 5.56 9.40 0.03
C TYR A 233 5.57 8.57 -1.26
N ASN A 234 4.52 7.78 -1.53
CA ASN A 234 4.50 6.87 -2.67
C ASN A 234 3.80 7.51 -3.87
N GLU A 235 4.58 8.00 -4.84
CA GLU A 235 4.09 8.62 -6.08
C GLU A 235 3.06 7.74 -6.82
N GLN A 236 3.25 6.43 -6.85
CA GLN A 236 2.33 5.51 -7.51
C GLN A 236 0.95 5.47 -6.84
N VAL A 237 0.88 5.59 -5.51
CA VAL A 237 -0.39 5.62 -4.77
C VAL A 237 -1.17 6.88 -5.14
N PHE A 238 -0.51 8.03 -5.18
CA PHE A 238 -1.15 9.28 -5.62
C PHE A 238 -1.55 9.25 -7.09
N THR A 239 -0.74 8.65 -7.98
CA THR A 239 -1.11 8.41 -9.38
C THR A 239 -2.35 7.55 -9.51
N ASN A 240 -2.46 6.49 -8.71
CA ASN A 240 -3.65 5.64 -8.72
C ASN A 240 -4.88 6.40 -8.22
N ILE A 241 -4.76 7.15 -7.12
CA ILE A 241 -5.87 7.91 -6.55
C ILE A 241 -6.36 8.99 -7.53
N LEU A 242 -5.44 9.78 -8.08
CA LEU A 242 -5.78 10.81 -9.06
C LEU A 242 -6.38 10.21 -10.33
N TYR A 243 -5.82 9.12 -10.85
CA TYR A 243 -6.40 8.44 -12.01
C TYR A 243 -7.84 7.97 -11.73
N THR A 244 -8.09 7.39 -10.56
CA THR A 244 -9.45 6.96 -10.16
C THR A 244 -10.40 8.15 -10.09
N ILE A 245 -10.00 9.24 -9.41
CA ILE A 245 -10.83 10.45 -9.30
C ILE A 245 -11.12 11.06 -10.66
N LEU A 246 -10.10 11.23 -11.50
CA LEU A 246 -10.23 11.83 -12.83
C LEU A 246 -10.88 10.88 -13.86
N SER A 247 -11.02 9.59 -13.56
CA SER A 247 -11.77 8.67 -14.42
C SER A 247 -13.28 8.95 -14.41
N TYR A 248 -13.78 9.61 -13.37
CA TYR A 248 -15.15 10.11 -13.33
C TYR A 248 -15.27 11.33 -14.24
N LYS A 249 -15.98 11.17 -15.37
CA LYS A 249 -16.14 12.20 -16.41
C LYS A 249 -16.52 13.57 -15.84
N ASN A 250 -17.47 13.63 -14.90
CA ASN A 250 -17.91 14.90 -14.30
C ASN A 250 -16.78 15.58 -13.52
N VAL A 251 -15.97 14.81 -12.78
CA VAL A 251 -14.85 15.35 -12.01
C VAL A 251 -13.73 15.82 -12.95
N PHE A 252 -13.47 15.07 -14.01
CA PHE A 252 -12.49 15.48 -15.02
C PHE A 252 -12.90 16.76 -15.75
N ASN A 253 -14.19 16.90 -16.08
CA ASN A 253 -14.72 18.12 -16.68
C ASN A 253 -14.55 19.32 -15.75
N LEU A 254 -14.93 19.18 -14.47
CA LEU A 254 -14.71 20.23 -13.45
C LEU A 254 -13.24 20.61 -13.32
N PHE A 255 -12.34 19.62 -13.38
CA PHE A 255 -10.90 19.88 -13.38
C PHE A 255 -10.46 20.72 -14.60
N LEU A 256 -11.00 20.46 -15.79
CA LEU A 256 -10.66 21.24 -16.98
C LEU A 256 -11.31 22.62 -17.00
N GLU A 257 -12.52 22.76 -16.48
CA GLU A 257 -13.19 24.05 -16.32
C GLU A 257 -12.40 24.98 -15.39
N GLU A 258 -11.87 24.43 -14.30
CA GLU A 258 -11.07 25.17 -13.33
C GLU A 258 -9.68 25.57 -13.88
N PHE A 259 -9.00 24.65 -14.57
CA PHE A 259 -7.58 24.83 -14.89
C PHE A 259 -7.24 25.04 -16.36
N TYR A 260 -8.22 25.00 -17.27
CA TYR A 260 -8.01 25.25 -18.70
C TYR A 260 -8.96 26.32 -19.27
N ASP A 261 -10.24 25.99 -19.46
CA ASP A 261 -11.20 26.91 -20.10
C ASP A 261 -12.65 26.57 -19.72
N LYS A 262 -13.16 27.30 -18.72
CA LYS A 262 -14.53 27.18 -18.20
C LYS A 262 -15.63 27.30 -19.26
N ASP A 263 -15.37 27.92 -20.40
CA ASP A 263 -16.39 28.20 -21.42
C ASP A 263 -16.48 27.07 -22.47
N LEU A 264 -15.62 26.04 -22.37
CA LEU A 264 -15.69 24.84 -23.21
C LEU A 264 -16.77 23.87 -22.74
N ASN A 265 -17.58 23.37 -23.67
CA ASN A 265 -18.49 22.26 -23.39
C ASN A 265 -17.73 20.91 -23.34
N TYR A 266 -17.20 20.57 -22.17
CA TYR A 266 -16.43 19.34 -21.97
C TYR A 266 -17.25 18.05 -22.09
N ASN A 267 -18.59 18.12 -21.99
CA ASN A 267 -19.43 16.93 -22.15
C ASN A 267 -19.35 16.34 -23.56
N GLU A 268 -19.09 17.18 -24.56
CA GLU A 268 -18.89 16.79 -25.96
C GLU A 268 -17.43 16.41 -26.27
N LEU A 269 -16.50 16.74 -25.37
CA LEU A 269 -15.09 16.42 -25.49
C LEU A 269 -14.83 15.05 -24.88
N ASN A 270 -14.98 14.00 -25.68
CA ASN A 270 -14.69 12.62 -25.27
C ASN A 270 -13.18 12.38 -25.06
N PHE A 271 -12.67 12.72 -23.87
CA PHE A 271 -11.30 12.42 -23.47
C PHE A 271 -11.11 10.94 -23.13
N ILE A 272 -9.97 10.40 -23.54
CA ILE A 272 -9.52 9.06 -23.15
C ILE A 272 -8.39 9.22 -22.13
N LEU A 273 -8.64 8.82 -20.89
CA LEU A 273 -7.63 8.79 -19.84
C LEU A 273 -6.80 7.50 -19.89
N LYS A 274 -5.50 7.63 -19.62
CA LYS A 274 -4.54 6.54 -19.51
C LYS A 274 -3.61 6.80 -18.32
N LYS A 275 -3.34 5.75 -17.55
CA LYS A 275 -2.33 5.75 -16.51
C LYS A 275 -1.02 5.17 -17.03
N GLU A 276 0.12 5.66 -16.54
CA GLU A 276 1.46 5.17 -16.89
C GLU A 276 1.69 5.12 -18.42
N HIS A 277 1.27 6.17 -19.12
CA HIS A 277 1.31 6.21 -20.58
C HIS A 277 2.75 6.31 -21.09
N LYS A 278 3.21 5.23 -21.72
CA LYS A 278 4.57 5.14 -22.26
C LYS A 278 4.72 5.95 -23.54
N ILE A 279 5.76 6.77 -23.59
CA ILE A 279 6.15 7.56 -24.77
C ILE A 279 7.64 7.37 -25.07
N LYS A 280 8.10 7.93 -26.19
CA LYS A 280 9.54 8.03 -26.45
C LYS A 280 10.14 9.07 -25.50
N GLY A 281 11.02 8.63 -24.61
CA GLY A 281 11.69 9.51 -23.64
C GLY A 281 11.05 9.56 -22.25
N GLY A 282 10.03 8.75 -21.97
CA GLY A 282 9.50 8.65 -20.61
C GLY A 282 8.18 7.90 -20.48
N ARG A 283 7.60 7.96 -19.29
CA ARG A 283 6.31 7.39 -18.95
C ARG A 283 5.52 8.43 -18.17
N ILE A 284 4.46 8.94 -18.77
CA ILE A 284 3.59 9.95 -18.18
C ILE A 284 2.72 9.28 -17.11
N ASP A 285 2.63 9.87 -15.92
CA ASP A 285 1.82 9.33 -14.82
C ASP A 285 0.33 9.22 -15.21
N ILE A 286 -0.27 10.34 -15.65
CA ILE A 286 -1.63 10.37 -16.19
C ILE A 286 -1.64 11.18 -17.49
N TYR A 287 -2.14 10.56 -18.55
CA TYR A 287 -2.32 11.18 -19.86
C TYR A 287 -3.80 11.14 -20.26
N ALA A 288 -4.33 12.26 -20.73
CA ALA A 288 -5.66 12.31 -21.32
C ALA A 288 -5.59 12.95 -22.70
N SER A 289 -6.25 12.33 -23.69
CA SER A 289 -6.29 12.86 -25.04
C SER A 289 -7.69 12.94 -25.61
N ASN A 290 -7.98 14.01 -26.33
CA ASN A 290 -9.18 14.13 -27.14
C ASN A 290 -8.80 14.07 -28.63
N ASN A 291 -9.32 13.07 -29.34
CA ASN A 291 -9.02 12.86 -30.76
C ASN A 291 -9.60 13.94 -31.69
N ASN A 292 -10.69 14.61 -31.28
CA ASN A 292 -11.41 15.58 -32.12
C ASN A 292 -10.73 16.96 -32.10
N LYS A 293 -10.46 17.51 -30.90
CA LYS A 293 -9.81 18.82 -30.74
C LYS A 293 -8.29 18.74 -30.65
N LYS A 294 -7.72 17.53 -30.76
CA LYS A 294 -6.29 17.25 -30.58
C LYS A 294 -5.76 17.93 -29.32
N ILE A 295 -6.40 17.70 -28.18
CA ILE A 295 -5.91 18.22 -26.89
C ILE A 295 -5.20 17.06 -26.19
N GLY A 296 -3.95 17.28 -25.79
CA GLY A 296 -3.15 16.32 -25.04
C GLY A 296 -2.85 16.88 -23.66
N ILE A 297 -3.39 16.24 -22.63
CA ILE A 297 -3.25 16.62 -21.23
C ILE A 297 -2.31 15.65 -20.55
N VAL A 298 -1.30 16.20 -19.89
CA VAL A 298 -0.30 15.48 -19.11
C VAL A 298 -0.45 15.94 -17.67
N ILE A 299 -0.55 15.00 -16.74
CA ILE A 299 -0.50 15.28 -15.30
C ILE A 299 0.64 14.45 -14.73
N GLU A 300 1.64 15.12 -14.17
CA GLU A 300 2.80 14.51 -13.53
C GLU A 300 2.70 14.69 -12.00
N ASN A 301 2.91 13.61 -11.25
CA ASN A 301 2.87 13.65 -9.79
C ASN A 301 4.27 13.79 -9.22
N LYS A 302 4.44 14.71 -8.26
CA LYS A 302 5.67 14.87 -7.47
C LYS A 302 5.32 14.98 -5.99
N ILE A 303 5.70 13.94 -5.23
CA ILE A 303 5.30 13.77 -3.83
C ILE A 303 6.49 14.12 -2.90
N ILE A 304 7.64 13.46 -3.02
CA ILE A 304 8.85 13.75 -2.21
C ILE A 304 10.06 14.13 -3.04
N SER A 305 10.15 13.58 -4.26
CA SER A 305 11.07 14.15 -5.22
C SER A 305 10.60 15.59 -5.45
N GLY A 306 11.39 16.58 -5.06
CA GLY A 306 11.08 17.97 -5.43
C GLY A 306 10.97 18.10 -6.95
N LEU A 307 10.99 19.32 -7.47
CA LEU A 307 11.22 19.57 -8.91
C LEU A 307 12.62 19.09 -9.41
N ASN A 308 13.22 18.09 -8.77
CA ASN A 308 14.39 17.34 -9.21
C ASN A 308 14.02 16.44 -10.39
N GLY A 309 13.72 17.09 -11.51
CA GLY A 309 13.61 16.49 -12.84
C GLY A 309 14.32 17.33 -13.89
N ILE A 310 15.02 18.39 -13.49
CA ILE A 310 15.78 19.27 -14.37
C ILE A 310 17.11 18.60 -14.68
N ASN A 311 17.31 18.18 -15.92
CA ASN A 311 18.58 17.62 -16.38
C ASN A 311 19.66 18.71 -16.52
N ASP A 312 20.91 18.31 -16.79
CA ASP A 312 22.08 19.20 -16.96
C ASP A 312 21.90 20.27 -18.07
N LYS A 313 20.85 20.14 -18.90
CA LYS A 313 20.46 21.07 -19.96
C LYS A 313 19.27 21.95 -19.58
N ASN A 314 18.91 22.02 -18.29
CA ASN A 314 17.79 22.77 -17.74
C ASN A 314 16.39 22.34 -18.21
N TYR A 315 16.21 21.12 -18.73
CA TYR A 315 14.90 20.58 -19.11
C TYR A 315 14.33 19.64 -18.06
N SER A 316 13.06 19.84 -17.74
CA SER A 316 12.25 18.96 -16.90
C SER A 316 11.67 17.77 -17.68
N GLN A 317 11.20 16.76 -16.94
CA GLN A 317 10.40 15.66 -17.49
C GLN A 317 9.11 16.18 -18.17
N LEU A 318 8.47 17.21 -17.61
CA LEU A 318 7.31 17.87 -18.21
C LEU A 318 7.62 18.53 -19.56
N ASP A 319 8.83 19.10 -19.73
CA ASP A 319 9.25 19.66 -21.03
C ASP A 319 9.30 18.59 -22.13
N THR A 320 9.68 17.36 -21.76
CA THR A 320 9.69 16.22 -22.69
C THR A 320 8.26 15.89 -23.14
N TYR A 321 7.31 15.91 -22.21
CA TYR A 321 5.92 15.55 -22.46
C TYR A 321 5.16 16.62 -23.23
N TYR A 322 5.44 17.88 -22.91
CA TYR A 322 4.95 19.03 -23.64
C TYR A 322 5.41 19.00 -25.11
N LYS A 323 6.71 18.74 -25.36
CA LYS A 323 7.24 18.60 -26.72
C LYS A 323 6.63 17.42 -27.46
N TRP A 324 6.51 16.27 -26.79
CA TRP A 324 5.89 15.08 -27.36
C TRP A 324 4.44 15.35 -27.80
N ASN A 325 3.63 16.05 -26.99
CA ASN A 325 2.28 16.44 -27.39
C ASN A 325 2.27 17.34 -28.64
N LYS A 326 3.18 18.32 -28.73
CA LYS A 326 3.31 19.18 -29.93
C LYS A 326 3.69 18.40 -31.19
N GLU A 327 4.64 17.47 -31.06
CA GLU A 327 5.06 16.59 -32.15
C GLU A 327 3.92 15.69 -32.65
N ASN A 328 2.98 15.34 -31.77
CA ASN A 328 1.75 14.61 -32.11
C ASN A 328 0.58 15.54 -32.51
N HIS A 329 0.88 16.80 -32.88
CA HIS A 329 -0.09 17.81 -33.31
C HIS A 329 -1.22 18.07 -32.31
N CYS A 330 -0.94 17.88 -31.02
CA CYS A 330 -1.88 18.20 -29.95
C CYS A 330 -1.59 19.57 -29.34
N ILE A 331 -2.64 20.26 -28.88
CA ILE A 331 -2.56 21.38 -27.94
C ILE A 331 -2.07 20.79 -26.60
N PRO A 332 -0.85 21.12 -26.15
CA PRO A 332 -0.26 20.52 -24.96
C PRO A 332 -0.73 21.25 -23.69
N LEU A 333 -1.44 20.54 -22.83
CA LEU A 333 -1.74 20.97 -21.46
C LEU A 333 -0.92 20.12 -20.50
N SER A 334 -0.18 20.75 -19.60
CA SER A 334 0.75 20.05 -18.72
C SER A 334 0.59 20.56 -17.29
N PHE A 335 0.16 19.66 -16.42
CA PHE A 335 -0.11 19.93 -15.02
C PHE A 335 0.89 19.19 -14.15
N LEU A 336 1.28 19.84 -13.06
CA LEU A 336 2.06 19.24 -12.01
C LEU A 336 1.18 19.14 -10.78
N PHE A 337 1.01 17.93 -10.26
CA PHE A 337 0.36 17.71 -8.99
C PHE A 337 1.41 17.52 -7.91
N VAL A 338 1.38 18.43 -6.93
CA VAL A 338 2.24 18.42 -5.75
C VAL A 338 1.33 18.48 -4.53
N PRO A 339 1.39 17.53 -3.60
CA PRO A 339 0.68 17.63 -2.34
C PRO A 339 1.14 18.88 -1.60
N ASN A 340 0.23 19.56 -0.92
CA ASN A 340 0.55 20.76 -0.15
C ASN A 340 1.29 20.37 1.15
N TYR A 341 2.59 20.10 1.03
CA TYR A 341 3.49 20.02 2.18
C TYR A 341 3.81 21.45 2.61
N LYS A 342 2.97 22.03 3.48
CA LYS A 342 3.15 23.37 4.06
C LYS A 342 3.48 24.45 3.02
N GLU A 343 2.43 25.12 2.55
CA GLU A 343 2.41 26.30 1.65
C GLU A 343 3.61 27.27 1.77
N ASN A 344 4.16 27.48 2.98
CA ASN A 344 5.30 28.36 3.23
C ASN A 344 6.66 27.83 2.73
N GLU A 345 6.90 26.52 2.74
CA GLU A 345 8.14 25.92 2.24
C GLU A 345 8.16 25.90 0.71
N ILE A 346 7.02 25.61 0.09
CA ILE A 346 6.84 25.66 -1.37
C ILE A 346 6.95 27.11 -1.87
N LYS A 347 6.33 28.10 -1.21
CA LYS A 347 6.53 29.53 -1.56
C LYS A 347 7.99 29.96 -1.44
N SER A 348 8.72 29.49 -0.43
CA SER A 348 10.15 29.77 -0.26
C SER A 348 10.99 29.17 -1.39
N GLN A 349 10.75 27.91 -1.76
CA GLN A 349 11.47 27.23 -2.84
C GLN A 349 11.10 27.77 -4.23
N MET A 350 9.83 28.06 -4.48
CA MET A 350 9.36 28.70 -5.72
C MET A 350 9.93 30.11 -5.85
N ASN A 351 9.94 30.93 -4.79
CA ASN A 351 10.56 32.26 -4.83
C ASN A 351 12.07 32.20 -5.11
N LYS A 352 12.75 31.18 -4.59
CA LYS A 352 14.19 30.98 -4.83
C LYS A 352 14.46 30.57 -6.28
N GLN A 353 13.70 29.61 -6.82
CA GLN A 353 13.82 29.16 -8.21
C GLN A 353 13.34 30.20 -9.24
N MET A 354 12.31 30.98 -8.93
CA MET A 354 11.81 32.04 -9.81
C MET A 354 12.77 33.23 -9.86
N LYS A 355 13.40 33.63 -8.73
CA LYS A 355 14.43 34.68 -8.71
C LYS A 355 15.72 34.31 -9.44
N GLU A 356 16.09 33.03 -9.45
CA GLU A 356 17.29 32.56 -10.16
C GLU A 356 17.06 32.40 -11.68
N LYS A 357 15.84 32.09 -12.11
CA LYS A 357 15.53 31.81 -13.53
C LYS A 357 14.96 33.01 -14.30
N TYR A 358 14.30 33.94 -13.61
CA TYR A 358 13.80 35.19 -14.17
C TYR A 358 14.34 36.33 -13.32
N LYS A 359 15.37 37.03 -13.81
CA LYS A 359 15.79 38.30 -13.21
C LYS A 359 14.59 39.25 -13.24
N ILE A 360 14.02 39.55 -12.08
CA ILE A 360 13.29 40.81 -11.83
C ILE A 360 14.26 41.73 -11.11
#